data_AF-A0A2D6XE26-F1
#
_entry.id   AF-A0A2D6XE26-F1
#
_cell.length_a   1.000
_cell.length_b   1.000
_cell.length_c   1.000
_cell.angle_alpha   90.00
_cell.angle_beta   90.00
_cell.angle_gamma   90.00
#
_symmetry.space_group_name_H-M   'P 1'
#
loop_
_entity.id
_entity.type
_entity.pdbx_description
1 polymer ?
#
loop_
_entity_poly.entity_id
_entity_poly.type
_entity_poly.pdbx_seq_one_letter_code
_entity_poly.pdbx_strand_id
1 'polypeptide(L)'
;MMDYIEANCELPPLDRPSYCEESDQWDLWFAETSKDNCPWAYSVIQEQEMVCLGFDTQEEANETFNKCMEEYYKTEGDKTNEENDS
;
A
#
# COMPACT_ATOMS: atom_id res chain seq x y z
N MET A 1 6.15 -1.15 10.72
CA MET A 1 5.08 -0.65 9.84
C MET A 1 5.30 -1.10 8.41
N MET A 2 6.48 -0.83 7.83
CA MET A 2 6.77 -1.22 6.44
C MET A 2 6.74 -2.71 6.17
N ASP A 3 7.28 -3.53 7.07
CA ASP A 3 7.24 -4.99 6.91
C ASP A 3 5.79 -5.53 6.81
N TYR A 4 4.83 -4.87 7.46
CA TYR A 4 3.42 -5.22 7.37
C TYR A 4 2.83 -4.81 6.01
N ILE A 5 3.18 -3.61 5.54
CA ILE A 5 2.74 -3.08 4.24
C ILE A 5 3.30 -3.96 3.12
N GLU A 6 4.58 -4.33 3.14
CA GLU A 6 5.18 -5.17 2.11
C GLU A 6 4.58 -6.59 2.07
N ALA A 7 4.15 -7.11 3.22
CA ALA A 7 3.58 -8.45 3.31
C ALA A 7 2.09 -8.50 2.97
N ASN A 8 1.33 -7.45 3.29
CA ASN A 8 -0.13 -7.47 3.24
C ASN A 8 -0.75 -6.39 2.35
N CYS A 9 0.01 -5.43 1.82
CA CYS A 9 -0.52 -4.31 1.04
C CYS A 9 0.11 -4.25 -0.35
N GLU A 10 -0.68 -3.87 -1.34
CA GLU A 10 -0.20 -3.51 -2.67
C GLU A 10 0.31 -2.06 -2.67
N LEU A 11 1.41 -1.84 -3.40
CA LEU A 11 1.98 -0.51 -3.62
C LEU A 11 1.64 -0.02 -5.05
N PRO A 12 1.39 1.27 -5.25
CA PRO A 12 1.51 2.37 -4.29
C PRO A 12 0.28 2.50 -3.36
N PRO A 13 0.35 3.32 -2.30
CA PRO A 13 -0.82 3.69 -1.50
C PRO A 13 -1.93 4.28 -2.39
N LEU A 14 -3.19 4.05 -2.01
CA LEU A 14 -4.35 4.48 -2.80
C LEU A 14 -4.53 6.00 -2.80
N ASP A 15 -4.22 6.64 -1.68
CA ASP A 15 -4.30 8.10 -1.52
C ASP A 15 -3.18 8.61 -0.60
N ARG A 16 -3.06 9.94 -0.53
CA ARG A 16 -2.18 10.62 0.42
C ARG A 16 -2.72 10.52 1.85
N PRO A 17 -1.85 10.70 2.87
CA PRO A 17 -2.30 10.76 4.26
C PRO A 17 -3.41 11.80 4.45
N SER A 18 -4.52 11.39 5.05
CA SER A 18 -5.64 12.28 5.40
C SER A 18 -5.88 12.25 6.89
N TYR A 19 -6.08 13.42 7.50
CA TYR A 19 -6.43 13.50 8.91
C TYR A 19 -7.89 13.09 9.12
N CYS A 20 -8.12 12.21 10.09
CA CYS A 20 -9.42 11.70 10.51
C CYS A 20 -9.77 12.29 11.88
N GLU A 21 -10.76 13.19 11.90
CA GLU A 21 -11.18 13.88 13.13
C GLU A 21 -11.85 12.94 14.16
N GLU A 22 -12.46 11.84 13.71
CA GLU A 22 -13.12 10.88 14.60
C GLU A 22 -12.12 10.05 15.42
N SER A 23 -10.98 9.71 14.80
CA SER A 23 -9.93 8.91 15.41
C SER A 23 -8.76 9.74 15.95
N ASP A 24 -8.71 11.04 15.64
CA ASP A 24 -7.57 11.95 15.92
C ASP A 24 -6.24 11.43 15.34
N GLN A 25 -6.31 10.81 14.16
CA GLN A 25 -5.18 10.14 13.52
C GLN A 25 -5.08 10.49 12.03
N TRP A 26 -3.91 10.26 11.44
CA TRP A 26 -3.66 10.37 10.02
C TRP A 26 -3.81 9.01 9.36
N ASP A 27 -4.80 8.89 8.50
CA ASP A 27 -5.14 7.65 7.82
C ASP A 27 -4.44 7.56 6.46
N LEU A 28 -3.90 6.38 6.19
CA LEU A 28 -3.33 6.02 4.90
C LEU A 28 -3.94 4.71 4.38
N TRP A 29 -4.48 4.77 3.17
CA TRP A 29 -5.25 3.68 2.59
C TRP A 29 -4.41 2.88 1.59
N PHE A 30 -4.52 1.56 1.68
CA PHE A 30 -3.84 0.59 0.81
C PHE A 30 -4.83 -0.44 0.30
N ALA A 31 -4.57 -1.00 -0.89
CA ALA A 31 -5.21 -2.22 -1.32
C ALA A 31 -4.52 -3.42 -0.65
N GLU A 32 -5.27 -4.42 -0.20
CA GLU A 32 -4.71 -5.61 0.43
C GLU A 32 -4.14 -6.58 -0.63
N THR A 33 -2.92 -7.07 -0.42
CA THR A 33 -2.31 -8.10 -1.26
C THR A 33 -3.04 -9.43 -1.05
N SER A 34 -3.81 -9.84 -2.05
CA SER A 34 -4.57 -11.09 -2.05
C SER A 34 -3.70 -12.34 -2.31
N LYS A 35 -2.48 -12.44 -1.76
CA LYS A 35 -1.58 -13.57 -2.07
C LYS A 35 -2.03 -14.91 -1.48
N ASP A 36 -2.83 -14.90 -0.41
CA ASP A 36 -3.29 -16.14 0.25
C ASP A 36 -4.81 -16.35 0.23
N ASN A 37 -5.60 -15.39 -0.25
CA ASN A 37 -7.06 -15.54 -0.29
C ASN A 37 -7.49 -16.32 -1.54
N CYS A 38 -7.34 -17.63 -1.46
CA CYS A 38 -8.11 -18.69 -2.12
C CYS A 38 -8.61 -18.38 -3.55
N PRO A 39 -8.19 -19.12 -4.59
CA PRO A 39 -8.60 -18.88 -5.98
C PRO A 39 -10.13 -18.96 -6.23
N TRP A 40 -10.90 -19.52 -5.29
CA TRP A 40 -12.36 -19.57 -5.29
C TRP A 40 -13.04 -18.46 -4.47
N ALA A 41 -12.30 -17.72 -3.66
CA ALA A 41 -12.76 -16.52 -2.98
C ALA A 41 -12.82 -15.32 -3.94
N TYR A 42 -12.02 -15.32 -5.01
CA TYR A 42 -12.00 -14.29 -6.05
C TYR A 42 -13.37 -14.07 -6.75
N SER A 43 -14.27 -15.06 -6.75
CA SER A 43 -15.62 -14.90 -7.29
C SER A 43 -16.67 -14.45 -6.26
N VAL A 44 -16.35 -14.49 -4.96
CA VAL A 44 -17.25 -14.13 -3.85
C VAL A 44 -16.86 -12.78 -3.25
N ILE A 45 -15.58 -12.44 -3.27
CA ILE A 45 -15.00 -11.19 -2.79
C ILE A 45 -14.60 -10.39 -4.04
N GLN A 46 -15.56 -9.73 -4.68
CA GLN A 46 -15.31 -8.83 -5.82
C GLN A 46 -14.70 -7.48 -5.40
N GLU A 47 -14.51 -7.27 -4.10
CA GLU A 47 -14.02 -6.03 -3.52
C GLU A 47 -12.61 -6.32 -3.01
N GLN A 48 -11.57 -5.79 -3.69
CA GLN A 48 -10.24 -5.71 -3.08
C GLN A 48 -10.40 -5.07 -1.70
N GLU A 49 -10.09 -5.81 -0.64
CA GLU A 49 -10.18 -5.27 0.70
C GLU A 49 -9.20 -4.10 0.82
N MET A 50 -9.69 -3.01 1.42
CA MET A 50 -8.90 -1.80 1.65
C MET A 50 -8.43 -1.81 3.10
N VAL A 51 -7.13 -1.67 3.30
CA VAL A 51 -6.51 -1.56 4.61
C VAL A 51 -6.25 -0.09 4.90
N CYS A 52 -6.77 0.39 6.04
CA CYS A 52 -6.44 1.70 6.58
C CYS A 52 -5.36 1.55 7.66
N LEU A 53 -4.29 2.32 7.54
CA LEU A 53 -3.27 2.47 8.56
C LEU A 53 -3.36 3.88 9.17
N GLY A 54 -3.72 3.94 10.46
CA GLY A 54 -3.74 5.19 11.23
C GLY A 54 -2.38 5.49 11.86
N PHE A 55 -1.98 6.75 11.82
CA PHE A 55 -0.74 7.28 12.40
C PHE A 55 -1.04 8.43 13.35
N ASP A 56 -0.28 8.54 14.44
CA ASP A 56 -0.52 9.58 15.45
C ASP A 56 -0.04 10.97 15.00
N THR A 57 0.85 11.04 14.02
CA THR A 57 1.38 12.31 13.51
C THR A 57 1.39 12.40 11.99
N GLN A 58 1.22 13.62 11.49
CA GLN A 58 1.30 13.90 10.05
C GLN A 58 2.66 13.55 9.47
N GLU A 59 3.72 13.76 10.24
CA GLU A 59 5.10 13.51 9.83
C GLU A 59 5.31 12.02 9.57
N GLU A 60 4.93 11.16 10.51
CA GLU A 60 5.05 9.71 10.39
C GLU A 60 4.23 9.15 9.21
N ALA A 61 3.01 9.66 9.00
CA ALA A 61 2.18 9.26 7.87
C ALA A 61 2.81 9.64 6.52
N ASN A 62 3.39 10.85 6.43
CA ASN A 62 4.08 11.31 5.23
C ASN A 62 5.39 10.56 4.99
N GLU A 63 6.18 10.29 6.02
CA GLU A 63 7.40 9.48 5.90
C GLU A 63 7.08 8.08 5.38
N THR A 64 6.01 7.47 5.90
CA THR A 64 5.55 6.15 5.46
C THR A 64 5.06 6.19 4.00
N PHE A 65 4.24 7.19 3.64
CA PHE A 65 3.80 7.40 2.26
C PHE A 65 4.97 7.56 1.29
N ASN A 66 5.94 8.42 1.63
CA ASN A 66 7.09 8.70 0.76
C ASN A 66 7.96 7.46 0.55
N LYS A 67 8.21 6.69 1.61
CA LYS A 67 8.94 5.43 1.50
C LYS A 67 8.19 4.40 0.65
N CYS A 68 6.87 4.29 0.80
CA CYS A 68 6.04 3.41 -0.05
C CYS A 68 6.14 3.79 -1.54
N MET A 69 6.08 5.10 -1.83
CA MET A 69 6.25 5.61 -3.19
C MET A 69 7.66 5.34 -3.73
N GLU A 70 8.70 5.51 -2.91
CA GLU A 70 10.08 5.22 -3.30
C GLU A 70 10.26 3.74 -3.66
N GLU A 71 9.73 2.82 -2.86
CA GLU A 71 9.75 1.37 -3.13
C GLU A 71 8.97 1.01 -4.41
N TYR A 72 7.80 1.62 -4.61
CA TYR A 72 7.04 1.45 -5.84
C TYR A 72 7.83 1.90 -7.08
N TYR A 73 8.49 3.07 -7.03
CA TYR A 73 9.31 3.53 -8.15
C TYR A 73 10.59 2.73 -8.35
N LYS A 74 11.20 2.19 -7.30
CA LYS A 74 12.34 1.26 -7.43
C LYS A 74 11.91 0.01 -8.17
N THR A 75 10.80 -0.60 -7.77
CA THR A 75 10.30 -1.84 -8.38
C THR A 75 9.79 -1.66 -9.81
N GLU A 76 9.14 -0.55 -10.15
CA GLU A 76 8.73 -0.24 -11.53
C GLU A 76 9.91 0.20 -12.42
N GLY A 77 10.88 0.92 -11.85
CA GLY A 77 12.10 1.33 -12.55
C GLY A 77 13.00 0.15 -12.92
N ASP A 78 13.04 -0.89 -12.09
CA ASP A 78 13.81 -2.12 -12.33
C ASP A 78 13.21 -2.96 -13.47
N LYS A 79 11.87 -3.08 -13.54
CA LYS A 79 11.15 -3.77 -14.63
C LYS A 79 11.43 -3.16 -16.00
N THR A 80 11.71 -1.85 -16.07
CA THR A 80 11.96 -1.16 -17.34
C THR A 80 13.37 -1.44 -17.89
N ASN A 81 14.31 -1.90 -17.05
CA ASN A 81 15.67 -2.22 -17.46
C ASN A 81 15.88 -3.69 -17.87
N GLU A 82 15.02 -4.63 -17.45
CA GLU A 82 15.11 -6.03 -17.88
C GLU A 82 14.58 -6.28 -19.31
N GLU A 83 13.75 -5.39 -19.88
CA GLU A 83 13.24 -5.55 -21.26
C GLU A 83 14.21 -5.07 -22.37
N ASN A 84 15.41 -4.58 -22.04
CA ASN A 84 16.39 -4.11 -23.04
C ASN A 84 17.66 -4.98 -23.18
N ASP A 85 17.70 -6.17 -22.57
CA ASP A 85 18.84 -7.10 -22.68
C ASP A 85 18.42 -8.50 -23.19
N SER A 86 17.62 -8.54 -24.26
CA SER A 86 17.32 -9.76 -25.03
C SER A 86 17.48 -9.56 -26.53
#